data_AF-A6KHS6-F1
#
_entry.id   AF-A6KHS6-F1
#
_cell.length_a   1.000
_cell.length_b   1.000
_cell.length_c   1.000
_cell.angle_alpha   90.00
_cell.angle_beta   90.00
_cell.angle_gamma   90.00
#
_symmetry.space_group_name_H-M   'P 1'
#
loop_
_entity.id
_entity.type
_entity.pdbx_description
1 polymer ?
#
loop_
_entity_poly.entity_id
_entity_poly.type
_entity_poly.pdbx_seq_one_letter_code
_entity_poly.pdbx_strand_id
1 'polypeptide(L)'
;MTVTGLGWQEVLEAIKASRPIANPNPGFRQQLEEFGWANSQKLRRQLEERFGEIPFRDEEDLRALLPLCRRCRQGPGTSAPSATTASSAASEGTLQRLVPRSPRESHRPLPLLARVKQTFFCLPRCLSRKGGK
;
A
#
# COMPACT_ATOMS: atom_id res chain seq x y z
N MET A 1 -5.48 8.26 -7.78
CA MET A 1 -6.63 8.82 -8.55
C MET A 1 -6.25 9.02 -10.00
N THR A 2 -5.45 10.02 -10.36
CA THR A 2 -5.08 10.28 -11.76
C THR A 2 -4.38 9.10 -12.42
N VAL A 3 -3.41 8.47 -11.77
CA VAL A 3 -2.68 7.32 -12.35
C VAL A 3 -3.49 6.03 -12.28
N THR A 4 -4.34 5.88 -11.26
CA THR A 4 -4.86 4.57 -10.85
C THR A 4 -6.35 4.34 -11.09
N GLY A 5 -7.08 5.28 -11.68
CA GLY A 5 -8.54 5.15 -11.88
C GLY A 5 -9.40 5.34 -10.62
N LEU A 6 -8.90 4.92 -9.45
CA LEU A 6 -9.61 4.90 -8.17
C LEU A 6 -10.05 6.27 -7.65
N GLY A 7 -11.14 6.26 -6.86
CA GLY A 7 -11.67 7.42 -6.17
C GLY A 7 -10.77 7.92 -5.04
N TRP A 8 -10.99 9.16 -4.58
CA TRP A 8 -10.15 9.78 -3.55
C TRP A 8 -10.22 9.06 -2.21
N GLN A 9 -11.38 8.51 -1.87
CA GLN A 9 -11.61 7.77 -0.64
C GLN A 9 -10.83 6.45 -0.62
N GLU A 10 -10.89 5.69 -1.71
CA GLU A 10 -10.14 4.43 -1.85
C GLU A 10 -8.63 4.70 -1.77
N VAL A 11 -8.16 5.71 -2.50
CA VAL A 11 -6.75 6.10 -2.48
C VAL A 11 -6.32 6.54 -1.08
N LEU A 12 -7.16 7.28 -0.35
CA LEU A 12 -6.86 7.68 1.02
C LEU A 12 -6.81 6.48 1.98
N GLU A 13 -7.69 5.51 1.85
CA GLU A 13 -7.64 4.28 2.67
C GLU A 13 -6.38 3.45 2.36
N ALA A 14 -6.00 3.32 1.09
CA ALA A 14 -4.75 2.65 0.73
C ALA A 14 -3.52 3.40 1.28
N ILE A 15 -3.53 4.74 1.25
CA ILE A 15 -2.47 5.55 1.89
C ILE A 15 -2.42 5.28 3.39
N LYS A 16 -3.57 5.24 4.08
CA LYS A 16 -3.64 4.96 5.52
C LYS A 16 -3.08 3.59 5.91
N ALA A 17 -3.15 2.59 5.03
CA ALA A 17 -2.52 1.29 5.26
C ALA A 17 -0.99 1.41 5.43
N SER A 18 -0.36 2.36 4.75
CA SER A 18 1.08 2.64 4.88
C SER A 18 1.41 3.78 5.87
N ARG A 19 0.50 4.73 6.04
CA ARG A 19 0.64 5.93 6.87
C ARG A 19 -0.65 6.19 7.64
N PRO A 20 -0.86 5.54 8.81
CA PRO A 20 -2.14 5.57 9.52
C PRO A 20 -2.56 6.97 10.00
N ILE A 21 -1.60 7.89 10.15
CA ILE A 21 -1.85 9.29 10.52
C ILE A 21 -2.38 10.15 9.36
N ALA A 22 -2.54 9.62 8.15
CA ALA A 22 -3.04 10.36 6.99
C ALA A 22 -4.51 10.76 7.20
N ASN A 23 -4.74 12.04 7.48
CA ASN A 23 -6.07 12.60 7.71
C ASN A 23 -6.18 14.01 7.10
N PRO A 24 -6.52 14.15 5.81
CA PRO A 24 -6.74 15.46 5.20
C PRO A 24 -7.89 16.19 5.90
N ASN A 25 -7.74 17.51 6.06
CA ASN A 25 -8.79 18.37 6.61
C ASN A 25 -10.02 18.41 5.67
N PRO A 26 -11.21 18.85 6.16
CA PRO A 26 -12.43 18.86 5.35
C PRO A 26 -12.32 19.62 4.02
N GLY A 27 -11.64 20.77 4.01
CA GLY A 27 -11.43 21.54 2.79
C GLY A 27 -10.62 20.79 1.74
N PHE A 28 -9.55 20.09 2.15
CA PHE A 28 -8.77 19.24 1.25
C PHE A 28 -9.57 18.03 0.74
N ARG A 29 -10.47 17.47 1.55
CA ARG A 29 -11.35 16.38 1.08
C ARG A 29 -12.30 16.86 -0.01
N GLN A 30 -12.88 18.05 0.15
CA GLN A 30 -13.73 18.66 -0.87
C GLN A 30 -12.95 18.90 -2.17
N GLN A 31 -11.73 19.44 -2.08
CA GLN A 31 -10.85 19.63 -3.24
C GLN A 31 -10.50 18.30 -3.94
N LEU A 32 -10.27 17.23 -3.16
CA LEU A 32 -10.01 15.89 -3.71
C LEU A 32 -11.24 15.31 -4.42
N GLU A 33 -12.43 15.56 -3.90
CA GLU A 33 -13.69 15.15 -4.51
C GLU A 33 -13.93 15.86 -5.85
N GLU A 34 -13.80 17.19 -5.87
CA GLU A 34 -13.93 18.00 -7.08
C GLU A 34 -12.88 17.64 -8.13
N PHE A 35 -11.61 17.49 -7.70
CA PHE A 35 -10.53 17.05 -8.58
C PHE A 35 -10.83 15.67 -9.16
N GLY A 36 -11.37 14.77 -8.35
CA GLY A 36 -11.72 13.42 -8.75
C GLY A 36 -12.72 13.37 -9.90
N TRP A 37 -13.76 14.18 -9.81
CA TRP A 37 -14.83 14.22 -10.81
C TRP A 37 -14.41 14.89 -12.12
N ALA A 38 -13.82 16.08 -12.04
CA ALA A 38 -13.64 16.94 -13.22
C ALA A 38 -12.23 16.88 -13.84
N ASN A 39 -11.19 16.83 -12.99
CA ASN A 39 -9.82 17.12 -13.42
C ASN A 39 -8.93 15.87 -13.54
N SER A 40 -9.28 14.79 -12.83
CA SER A 40 -8.47 13.58 -12.76
C SER A 40 -8.30 12.91 -14.13
N GLN A 41 -9.36 12.82 -14.92
CA GLN A 41 -9.36 12.21 -16.26
C GLN A 41 -8.60 13.07 -17.27
N LYS A 42 -8.81 14.39 -17.24
CA LYS A 42 -8.08 15.33 -18.08
C LYS A 42 -6.58 15.24 -17.84
N LEU A 43 -6.16 15.23 -16.56
CA LEU A 43 -4.75 15.12 -16.22
C LEU A 43 -4.16 13.75 -16.59
N ARG A 44 -4.94 12.66 -16.48
CA ARG A 44 -4.51 11.33 -16.93
C ARG A 44 -4.16 11.36 -18.42
N ARG A 45 -5.06 11.86 -19.26
CA ARG A 45 -4.82 11.97 -20.70
C ARG A 45 -3.59 12.82 -21.01
N GLN A 46 -3.41 13.94 -20.31
CA GLN A 46 -2.22 14.78 -20.48
C GLN A 46 -0.92 14.07 -20.08
N LEU A 47 -0.95 13.19 -19.07
CA LEU A 47 0.21 12.39 -18.71
C LEU A 47 0.49 11.33 -19.78
N GLU A 48 -0.53 10.68 -20.30
CA GLU A 48 -0.40 9.70 -21.39
C GLU A 48 0.13 10.34 -22.68
N GLU A 49 -0.38 11.51 -23.07
CA GLU A 49 0.10 12.28 -24.22
C GLU A 49 1.58 12.67 -24.09
N ARG A 50 2.03 12.99 -22.87
CA ARG A 50 3.41 13.47 -22.63
C ARG A 50 4.43 12.36 -22.39
N PHE A 51 4.00 11.24 -21.80
CA PHE A 51 4.91 10.22 -21.29
C PHE A 51 4.58 8.80 -21.81
N GLY A 52 3.51 8.64 -22.58
CA GLY A 52 3.02 7.35 -23.05
C GLY A 52 2.15 6.62 -22.02
N GLU A 53 1.73 5.41 -22.36
CA GLU A 53 0.92 4.57 -21.49
C GLU A 53 1.68 4.18 -20.22
N ILE A 54 0.93 4.00 -19.12
CA ILE A 54 1.49 3.63 -17.82
C ILE A 54 1.73 2.10 -17.82
N PRO A 55 2.98 1.61 -17.79
CA PRO A 55 3.28 0.17 -17.87
C PRO A 55 3.05 -0.58 -16.55
N PHE A 56 2.49 0.11 -15.54
CA PHE A 56 2.40 -0.37 -14.17
C PHE A 56 0.95 -0.70 -13.78
N ARG A 57 0.78 -1.78 -13.01
CA ARG A 57 -0.50 -2.24 -12.47
C ARG A 57 -0.82 -1.56 -11.14
N ASP A 58 -0.77 -0.23 -11.16
CA ASP A 58 -0.87 0.62 -9.96
C ASP A 58 -2.27 0.55 -9.32
N GLU A 59 -3.30 0.30 -10.11
CA GLU A 59 -4.66 0.10 -9.62
C GLU A 59 -4.77 -1.18 -8.78
N GLU A 60 -4.27 -2.30 -9.28
CA GLU A 60 -4.29 -3.58 -8.54
C GLU A 60 -3.40 -3.54 -7.30
N ASP A 61 -2.21 -2.92 -7.41
CA ASP A 61 -1.31 -2.72 -6.28
C ASP A 61 -2.00 -1.93 -5.15
N LEU A 62 -2.72 -0.85 -5.48
CA LEU A 62 -3.48 -0.09 -4.48
C LEU A 62 -4.67 -0.88 -3.93
N ARG A 63 -5.40 -1.63 -4.77
CA ARG A 63 -6.52 -2.46 -4.31
C ARG A 63 -6.07 -3.56 -3.34
N ALA A 64 -4.86 -4.11 -3.52
CA ALA A 64 -4.30 -5.09 -2.59
C ALA A 64 -4.00 -4.51 -1.19
N LEU A 65 -3.84 -3.18 -1.09
CA LEU A 65 -3.63 -2.47 0.18
C LEU A 65 -4.94 -2.07 0.85
N LEU A 66 -6.05 -2.05 0.11
CA LEU A 66 -7.35 -1.81 0.69
C LEU A 66 -7.70 -2.98 1.62
N PRO A 67 -8.30 -2.72 2.80
CA PRO A 67 -8.71 -3.79 3.69
C PRO A 67 -9.72 -4.71 3.00
N LEU A 68 -9.29 -5.89 2.56
CA LEU A 68 -10.21 -6.96 2.16
C LEU A 68 -10.89 -7.44 3.44
N CYS A 69 -12.16 -7.05 3.59
CA CYS A 69 -13.08 -7.35 4.68
C CYS A 69 -13.02 -6.42 5.92
N ARG A 70 -14.15 -5.74 6.14
CA ARG A 70 -14.52 -4.82 7.24
C ARG A 70 -14.50 -5.44 8.66
N ARG A 71 -13.96 -6.64 8.87
CA ARG A 71 -14.17 -7.41 10.12
C ARG A 71 -12.98 -7.41 11.09
N CYS A 72 -11.83 -6.85 10.73
CA CYS A 72 -10.65 -6.80 11.61
C CYS A 72 -10.44 -5.45 12.35
N ARG A 73 -11.36 -4.47 12.21
CA ARG A 73 -11.34 -3.20 12.96
C ARG A 73 -12.12 -3.29 14.29
N GLN A 74 -12.23 -4.48 14.88
CA GLN A 74 -12.66 -4.65 16.26
C GLN A 74 -11.46 -5.24 16.99
N GLY A 75 -10.85 -4.46 17.87
CA GLY A 75 -9.67 -4.90 18.63
C GLY A 75 -9.99 -6.13 19.49
N PRO A 76 -9.00 -6.97 19.81
CA PRO A 76 -9.18 -8.06 20.77
C PRO A 76 -9.29 -7.46 22.18
N GLY A 77 -10.52 -7.28 22.65
CA GLY A 77 -10.82 -6.89 24.02
C GLY A 77 -11.32 -8.08 24.82
N THR A 78 -10.47 -8.55 25.74
CA THR A 78 -10.77 -9.25 27.01
C THR A 78 -11.29 -10.70 27.00
N SER A 79 -10.33 -11.61 27.24
CA SER A 79 -10.33 -12.74 28.21
C SER A 79 -11.42 -13.83 28.21
N ALA A 80 -10.93 -15.04 27.87
CA ALA A 80 -11.31 -16.44 28.20
C ALA A 80 -11.93 -16.69 29.62
N PRO A 81 -12.48 -17.90 29.98
CA PRO A 81 -11.99 -19.22 29.56
C PRO A 81 -12.93 -20.45 29.49
N SER A 82 -12.31 -21.55 29.03
CA SER A 82 -12.52 -22.97 29.41
C SER A 82 -13.47 -23.87 28.61
N ALA A 83 -12.89 -24.90 27.95
CA ALA A 83 -13.26 -26.33 28.03
C ALA A 83 -12.38 -27.15 27.04
N THR A 84 -11.34 -27.85 27.54
CA THR A 84 -11.22 -29.31 27.71
C THR A 84 -10.64 -30.11 26.53
N THR A 85 -9.39 -30.57 26.75
CA THR A 85 -8.83 -31.93 26.50
C THR A 85 -9.17 -32.69 25.21
N ALA A 86 -8.13 -33.02 24.41
CA ALA A 86 -7.62 -34.40 24.29
C ALA A 86 -6.45 -34.54 23.27
N SER A 87 -5.34 -35.10 23.77
CA SER A 87 -4.49 -36.15 23.16
C SER A 87 -3.67 -35.93 21.88
N SER A 88 -2.37 -35.72 22.11
CA SER A 88 -1.19 -36.48 21.61
C SER A 88 -1.25 -37.22 20.27
N ALA A 89 -0.34 -36.90 19.36
CA ALA A 89 0.48 -37.90 18.65
C ALA A 89 1.68 -37.27 17.92
N ALA A 90 2.85 -37.86 18.21
CA ALA A 90 4.00 -38.15 17.35
C ALA A 90 4.96 -37.03 16.90
N SER A 91 6.23 -37.36 17.17
CA SER A 91 7.48 -36.69 16.85
C SER A 91 7.87 -36.78 15.36
N GLU A 92 8.97 -36.06 15.07
CA GLU A 92 9.93 -36.26 13.97
C GLU A 92 9.68 -35.57 12.62
N GLY A 93 10.74 -34.92 12.14
CA GLY A 93 11.02 -34.83 10.72
C GLY A 93 11.05 -33.43 10.13
N THR A 94 12.19 -32.75 10.25
CA THR A 94 12.61 -31.68 9.33
C THR A 94 12.52 -32.18 7.89
N LEU A 95 11.56 -31.69 7.11
CA LEU A 95 11.68 -31.60 5.65
C LEU A 95 11.14 -30.26 5.18
N GLN A 96 12.07 -29.33 4.97
CA GLN A 96 11.81 -28.13 4.19
C GLN A 96 11.45 -28.55 2.76
N ARG A 97 10.16 -28.57 2.46
CA ARG A 97 9.66 -28.78 1.09
C ARG A 97 10.03 -27.54 0.28
N LEU A 98 11.10 -27.65 -0.50
CA LEU A 98 11.54 -26.65 -1.46
C LEU A 98 10.42 -26.42 -2.48
N VAL A 99 9.78 -25.26 -2.39
CA VAL A 99 8.89 -24.75 -3.44
C VAL A 99 9.77 -24.37 -4.64
N PRO A 100 9.41 -24.76 -5.88
CA PRO A 100 10.14 -24.32 -7.07
C PRO A 100 10.20 -22.79 -7.11
N ARG A 101 11.41 -22.24 -7.14
CA ARG A 101 11.59 -20.80 -7.38
C ARG A 101 11.12 -20.49 -8.79
N SER A 102 10.12 -19.62 -8.88
CA SER A 102 9.72 -19.03 -10.15
C SER A 102 10.91 -18.32 -10.81
N PRO A 103 10.98 -18.31 -12.16
CA PRO A 103 12.09 -17.73 -12.88
C PRO A 103 12.32 -16.29 -12.43
N ARG A 104 13.60 -15.93 -12.22
CA ARG A 104 13.99 -14.54 -11.95
C ARG A 104 13.54 -13.67 -13.13
N GLU A 105 12.43 -12.97 -12.92
CA GLU A 105 11.90 -11.99 -13.85
C GLU A 105 12.77 -10.72 -13.73
N SER A 106 13.88 -10.71 -14.45
CA SER A 106 14.96 -9.72 -14.35
C SER A 106 14.55 -8.28 -14.73
N HIS A 107 13.29 -8.04 -15.10
CA HIS A 107 12.78 -6.72 -15.51
C HIS A 107 11.43 -6.36 -14.89
N ARG A 108 11.03 -6.98 -13.77
CA ARG A 108 9.78 -6.54 -13.14
C ARG A 108 9.98 -5.19 -12.44
N PRO A 109 9.25 -4.14 -12.82
CA PRO A 109 9.33 -2.87 -12.13
C PRO A 109 8.90 -3.05 -10.67
N LEU A 110 9.58 -2.30 -9.79
CA LEU A 110 9.31 -2.35 -8.36
C LEU A 110 7.83 -2.06 -8.07
N PRO A 111 7.22 -2.71 -7.05
CA PRO A 111 5.82 -2.47 -6.69
C PRO A 111 5.61 -0.99 -6.33
N LEU A 112 4.38 -0.48 -6.51
CA LEU A 112 4.08 0.95 -6.35
C LEU A 112 4.60 1.53 -5.03
N LEU A 113 4.39 0.84 -3.90
CA LEU A 113 4.90 1.27 -2.60
C LEU A 113 6.44 1.34 -2.54
N ALA A 114 7.15 0.44 -3.22
CA ALA A 114 8.61 0.46 -3.28
C ALA A 114 9.11 1.62 -4.15
N ARG A 115 8.47 1.89 -5.29
CA ARG A 115 8.78 3.06 -6.13
C ARG A 115 8.50 4.36 -5.41
N VAL A 116 7.33 4.50 -4.78
CA VAL A 116 6.99 5.69 -3.97
C VAL A 116 7.99 5.87 -2.84
N LYS A 117 8.37 4.78 -2.14
CA LYS A 117 9.43 4.88 -1.13
C LYS A 117 10.74 5.35 -1.75
N GLN A 118 11.20 4.78 -2.86
CA GLN A 118 12.47 5.17 -3.48
C GLN A 118 12.48 6.63 -3.98
N THR A 119 11.38 7.09 -4.59
CA THR A 119 11.27 8.45 -5.14
C THR A 119 11.05 9.51 -4.07
N PHE A 120 10.41 9.18 -2.94
CA PHE A 120 10.06 10.15 -1.89
C PHE A 120 10.83 9.96 -0.57
N PHE A 121 11.71 8.95 -0.44
CA PHE A 121 12.63 8.80 0.72
C PHE A 121 13.85 9.70 0.68
N CYS A 122 14.13 10.37 -0.44
CA CYS A 122 15.09 11.47 -0.47
C CYS A 122 14.47 12.73 0.16
N LEU A 123 14.06 12.63 1.43
CA LEU A 123 14.28 13.73 2.35
C LEU A 123 15.77 14.03 2.28
N PRO A 124 16.19 15.22 1.83
CA PRO A 124 17.60 15.51 1.67
C PRO A 124 18.28 15.29 3.01
N ARG A 125 19.36 14.50 3.02
CA ARG A 125 20.31 14.47 4.14
C ARG A 125 21.02 15.83 4.35
N CYS A 126 20.50 16.92 3.79
CA CYS A 126 20.97 18.28 3.96
C CYS A 126 20.66 18.87 5.36
N LEU A 127 19.91 18.17 6.22
CA LEU A 127 19.67 18.60 7.61
C LEU A 127 20.53 17.85 8.65
N SER A 128 21.46 16.99 8.23
CA SER A 128 22.36 16.31 9.16
C SER A 128 23.81 16.50 8.74
N ARG A 129 24.42 17.57 9.26
CA ARG A 129 25.85 17.82 9.59
C ARG A 129 26.09 19.33 9.43
N LYS A 130 26.46 20.08 10.47
CA LYS A 130 27.71 19.90 11.21
C LYS A 130 27.63 20.65 12.56
N GLY A 131 27.68 19.91 13.66
CA GLY A 131 28.27 20.45 14.88
C GLY A 131 29.79 20.54 14.72
N GLY A 132 30.40 21.52 15.36
CA GLY A 132 31.84 21.57 15.65
C GLY A 132 32.63 22.66 14.92
N LYS A 133 32.68 23.85 15.53
CA LYS A 133 33.88 24.30 16.27
C LYS A 133 33.48 25.36 17.28
#